data_AF-A0A0A3ZJL4-F1
#
_entry.id   AF-A0A0A3ZJL4-F1
#
_cell.length_a   1.000
_cell.length_b   1.000
_cell.length_c   1.000
_cell.angle_alpha   90.00
_cell.angle_beta   90.00
_cell.angle_gamma   90.00
#
_symmetry.space_group_name_H-M   'P 1'
#
loop_
_entity.id
_entity.type
_entity.pdbx_description
1 polymer ?
#
loop_
_entity_poly.entity_id
_entity_poly.type
_entity_poly.pdbx_seq_one_letter_code
_entity_poly.pdbx_strand_id
1 'polypeptide(L)' 'MKYLVAAAMLSLLASGYAGAAEKTAQQQKMTVCNQQAGEKALKGDERKTFMSSCL' A
#
# COMPACT_ATOMS: atom_id res chain seq x y z
N MET A 1 16.00 -27.07 -26.76
CA MET A 1 15.76 -25.98 -25.78
C MET A 1 15.47 -24.60 -26.42
N LYS A 2 14.83 -24.50 -27.60
CA LYS A 2 14.40 -23.20 -28.17
C LYS A 2 12.91 -22.93 -27.95
N TYR A 3 12.11 -23.99 -27.87
CA TYR A 3 10.65 -23.92 -27.73
C TYR A 3 10.13 -24.00 -26.29
N LEU A 4 11.01 -24.23 -25.30
CA LEU A 4 10.63 -24.23 -23.88
C LEU A 4 10.46 -22.82 -23.29
N VAL A 5 10.89 -21.77 -24.00
CA VAL A 5 10.72 -20.36 -23.57
C VAL A 5 9.41 -19.76 -24.14
N ALA A 6 8.77 -20.40 -25.12
CA ALA A 6 7.61 -19.86 -25.83
C ALA A 6 6.25 -20.13 -25.15
N ALA A 7 6.19 -20.98 -24.11
CA ALA A 7 4.94 -21.37 -23.46
C ALA A 7 4.59 -20.57 -22.19
N ALA A 8 5.45 -19.64 -21.76
CA ALA A 8 5.28 -18.91 -20.49
C ALA A 8 4.69 -17.49 -20.63
N MET A 9 4.22 -17.10 -21.83
CA MET A 9 3.68 -15.75 -22.11
C MET A 9 2.21 -15.77 -22.56
N LEU A 10 1.35 -16.51 -21.85
CA LEU A 10 -0.11 -16.46 -22.09
C LEU A 10 -0.94 -16.38 -20.80
N SER A 11 -0.40 -15.80 -19.73
CA SER A 11 -1.10 -15.71 -18.44
C SER A 11 -1.17 -14.29 -17.85
N LEU A 12 -1.02 -13.25 -18.67
CA LEU A 12 -0.95 -11.84 -18.22
C LEU A 12 -2.15 -10.96 -18.62
N LEU A 13 -3.39 -11.47 -18.58
CA LEU A 13 -4.59 -10.63 -18.87
C LEU A 13 -5.72 -10.68 -17.83
N ALA A 14 -5.48 -11.17 -16.61
CA ALA A 14 -6.56 -11.37 -15.62
C ALA A 14 -6.44 -10.59 -14.29
N SER A 15 -5.67 -9.50 -14.21
CA SER A 15 -5.44 -8.80 -12.92
C SER A 15 -5.59 -7.27 -12.98
N GLY A 16 -6.59 -6.77 -13.70
CA GLY A 16 -6.65 -5.34 -14.05
C GLY A 16 -7.90 -4.54 -13.65
N TYR A 17 -8.86 -5.10 -12.91
CA TYR A 17 -10.04 -4.35 -12.46
C TYR A 17 -10.09 -4.29 -10.93
N ALA A 18 -9.11 -3.61 -10.33
CA ALA A 18 -9.28 -3.07 -9.00
C ALA A 18 -10.26 -1.88 -9.11
N GLY A 19 -11.56 -2.17 -8.98
CA GLY A 19 -12.57 -1.13 -8.84
C GLY A 19 -12.16 -0.18 -7.71
N ALA A 20 -12.46 1.12 -7.86
CA ALA A 20 -12.22 2.14 -6.85
C ALA A 20 -13.08 1.83 -5.62
N ALA A 21 -12.61 0.92 -4.77
CA ALA A 21 -13.22 0.64 -3.48
C ALA A 21 -13.07 1.90 -2.62
N GLU A 22 -14.20 2.38 -2.10
CA GLU A 22 -14.19 3.49 -1.16
C GLU A 22 -13.33 3.12 0.06
N LYS A 23 -12.44 4.03 0.46
CA LYS A 23 -11.57 3.79 1.61
C LYS A 23 -12.42 3.64 2.86
N THR A 24 -12.15 2.60 3.64
CA THR A 24 -12.78 2.46 4.96
C THR A 24 -12.35 3.61 5.87
N ALA A 25 -13.13 3.90 6.91
CA ALA A 25 -12.77 4.92 7.91
C ALA A 25 -11.39 4.66 8.54
N GLN A 26 -11.03 3.39 8.74
CA GLN A 26 -9.70 3.02 9.25
C GLN A 26 -8.58 3.38 8.25
N GLN A 27 -8.76 3.12 6.95
CA GLN A 27 -7.79 3.48 5.92
C GLN A 27 -7.64 5.00 5.76
N GLN A 28 -8.73 5.75 5.92
CA GLN A 28 -8.70 7.21 5.97
C GLN A 28 -7.89 7.69 7.19
N LYS A 29 -8.17 7.16 8.38
CA LYS A 29 -7.44 7.46 9.63
C LYS A 29 -5.93 7.19 9.49
N MET A 30 -5.56 6.02 8.93
CA MET A 30 -4.17 5.68 8.61
C MET A 30 -3.49 6.71 7.71
N THR A 31 -4.20 7.22 6.70
CA THR A 31 -3.67 8.22 5.78
C THR A 31 -3.37 9.53 6.53
N VAL A 32 -4.33 10.00 7.33
CA VAL A 32 -4.19 11.23 8.13
C VAL A 32 -3.04 11.13 9.13
N CYS A 33 -2.98 10.03 9.91
CA CYS A 33 -1.90 9.82 10.87
C CYS A 33 -0.53 9.85 10.17
N ASN A 34 -0.37 9.13 9.05
CA ASN A 34 0.91 9.12 8.34
C ASN A 34 1.30 10.50 7.80
N GLN A 35 0.34 11.27 7.30
CA GLN A 35 0.59 12.63 6.84
C GLN A 35 1.08 13.53 7.99
N GLN A 36 0.38 13.52 9.12
CA GLN A 36 0.78 14.30 10.30
C GLN A 36 2.16 13.89 10.83
N ALA A 37 2.50 12.60 10.81
CA ALA A 37 3.83 12.13 11.20
C ALA A 37 4.92 12.69 10.28
N GLY A 38 4.64 12.77 8.97
CA GLY A 38 5.55 13.34 7.97
C GLY A 38 5.72 14.85 8.10
N GLU A 39 4.62 15.58 8.32
CA GLU A 39 4.64 17.04 8.56
C GLU A 39 5.41 17.40 9.83
N LYS A 40 5.33 16.55 10.86
CA LYS A 40 6.12 16.66 12.10
C LYS A 40 7.54 16.14 11.95
N ALA A 41 7.92 15.65 10.77
CA ALA A 41 9.21 15.02 10.48
C ALA A 41 9.62 13.90 11.46
N LEU A 42 8.63 13.20 12.05
CA LEU A 42 8.88 12.15 13.05
C LEU A 42 9.57 10.95 12.39
N LYS A 43 10.57 10.41 13.07
CA LYS A 43 11.35 9.24 12.62
C LYS A 43 11.57 8.27 13.78
N GLY A 44 12.01 7.06 13.44
CA GLY A 44 12.37 6.04 14.44
C GLY A 44 11.24 5.78 15.44
N ASP A 45 11.59 5.77 16.72
CA ASP A 45 10.67 5.44 17.80
C ASP A 45 9.65 6.55 18.10
N GLU A 46 9.96 7.81 17.76
CA GLU A 46 9.00 8.92 17.87
C GLU A 46 7.83 8.72 16.92
N ARG A 47 8.11 8.32 15.66
CA ARG A 47 7.05 8.00 14.69
C ARG A 47 6.22 6.81 15.15
N LYS A 48 6.85 5.75 15.67
CA LYS A 48 6.12 4.57 16.16
C LYS A 48 5.19 4.94 17.30
N THR A 49 5.69 5.67 18.30
CA THR A 49 4.91 6.13 19.45
C THR A 49 3.72 6.98 19.00
N PHE A 50 3.97 7.95 18.12
CA PHE A 50 2.91 8.75 17.53
C PHE A 50 1.87 7.88 16.81
N MET A 51 2.32 6.92 15.99
CA MET A 51 1.42 6.08 15.21
C MET A 51 0.55 5.17 16.10
N SER A 52 1.12 4.61 17.17
CA SER A 52 0.38 3.82 18.16
C SER A 52 -0.64 4.65 18.94
N SER A 53 -0.38 5.94 19.16
CA SER A 53 -1.36 6.85 19.78
C SER A 53 -2.44 7.32 18.81
N CYS A 54 -2.10 7.40 17.53
CA CYS A 54 -2.99 7.95 16.50
C CYS A 54 -3.98 6.90 16.00
N LEU A 55 -3.60 5.62 15.94
CA LEU A 55 -4.38 4.54 15.34
C LEU A 55 -5.16 3.73 16.38
#